data_AF-A0A5D0HEW9-F1
#
_entry.id   AF-A0A5D0HEW9-F1
#
_cell.length_a   1.000
_cell.length_b   1.000
_cell.length_c   1.000
_cell.angle_alpha   90.00
_cell.angle_beta   90.00
_cell.angle_gamma   90.00
#
_symmetry.space_group_name_H-M   'P 1'
#
loop_
_entity.id
_entity.type
_entity.pdbx_description
1 polymer ?
#
loop_
_entity_poly.entity_id
_entity_poly.type
_entity_poly.pdbx_seq_one_letter_code
_entity_poly.pdbx_strand_id
1 'polypeptide(L)'
;MLFFLFFMWENRIRLRLLICIYVKLKILITFLNSLKMRTKFFFLLGSFFMITALNGQVKFPHVASSNSGKAEHVTKFGVSDTSLDFLSLTNATVFNGQFVPRFYARRAVDNRFVLDLTASISSSRDNGSTPLMRFTVERDDTVYPNAPSGAQYPWGNAQDGLSYAVNNRPLFTWYNSSTSIMTISAQNNLGIGVNPTARLHTNGTVRFQNLATTSSNTYVLTTDSSGNVRRQLASSFGGGLSNNCNSTNYLTKKSSSGLTCSQIYDNGWNVGVGRIPYYKLDVNGTIRCTNLTTFSDEKYKKNVKNVDNALESILNLNAKKYFWNDDLVNKEDIGFSKNEQYGLIAQEVEKVMPALTYKDENGDYSINYTGLIPVLIEALKEQQNQIVELQNQLNENFIKENTDLINLNNTKIISVSPNPSSSAIEIALNIEKSVKDARLVTYDLNGKIISSLSINERKLDITRYLHKDNFGTGTYIVSLIVNGKSLDSKKIVFK
;
A
#
# COMPACT_ATOMS: atom_id res chain seq x y z
N MET A 1 -16.49 41.77 61.03
CA MET A 1 -17.49 42.82 61.37
C MET A 1 -18.88 42.25 61.64
N LEU A 2 -19.38 41.26 60.88
CA LEU A 2 -20.63 40.54 61.21
C LEU A 2 -20.54 39.65 62.47
N PHE A 3 -19.37 39.07 62.76
CA PHE A 3 -19.14 38.30 63.99
C PHE A 3 -19.25 39.16 65.28
N PHE A 4 -18.86 40.44 65.21
CA PHE A 4 -18.96 41.38 66.32
C PHE A 4 -20.40 41.88 66.54
N LEU A 5 -21.18 42.02 65.46
CA LEU A 5 -22.61 42.36 65.50
C LEU A 5 -23.47 41.19 66.01
N PHE A 6 -23.12 39.93 65.67
CA PHE A 6 -23.80 38.74 66.20
C PHE A 6 -23.52 38.52 67.69
N PHE A 7 -22.28 38.75 68.13
CA PHE A 7 -21.88 38.68 69.54
C PHE A 7 -22.52 39.80 70.39
N MET A 8 -22.75 40.98 69.81
CA MET A 8 -23.50 42.07 70.46
C MET A 8 -25.02 41.85 70.48
N TRP A 9 -25.57 41.10 69.52
CA TRP A 9 -26.99 40.76 69.45
C TRP A 9 -27.36 39.64 70.44
N GLU A 10 -26.55 38.58 70.56
CA GLU A 10 -26.73 37.52 71.56
C GLU A 10 -26.62 38.04 73.01
N ASN A 11 -25.66 38.92 73.29
CA ASN A 11 -25.48 39.47 74.63
C ASN A 11 -26.61 40.44 75.04
N ARG A 12 -27.22 41.18 74.10
CA ARG A 12 -28.40 42.03 74.39
C ARG A 12 -29.67 41.22 74.66
N ILE A 13 -29.82 40.04 74.04
CA ILE A 13 -30.95 39.13 74.29
C ILE A 13 -30.78 38.43 75.64
N ARG A 14 -29.56 37.97 75.98
CA ARG A 14 -29.24 37.40 77.30
C ARG A 14 -29.44 38.40 78.45
N LEU A 15 -29.06 39.67 78.28
CA LEU A 15 -29.25 40.71 79.30
C LEU A 15 -30.73 41.08 79.50
N ARG A 16 -31.55 41.12 78.43
CA ARG A 16 -33.00 41.36 78.53
C ARG A 16 -33.74 40.18 79.15
N LEU A 17 -33.34 38.94 78.88
CA LEU A 17 -33.89 37.74 79.54
C LEU A 17 -33.50 37.67 81.02
N LEU A 18 -32.25 37.98 81.39
CA LEU A 18 -31.82 38.03 82.78
C LEU A 18 -32.54 39.13 83.58
N ILE A 19 -32.74 40.32 83.00
CA ILE A 19 -33.49 41.40 83.67
C ILE A 19 -34.98 41.04 83.81
N CYS A 20 -35.58 40.40 82.81
CA CYS A 20 -36.98 39.97 82.87
C CYS A 20 -37.21 38.82 83.88
N ILE A 21 -36.24 37.90 84.00
CA ILE A 21 -36.23 36.84 85.01
C ILE A 21 -35.99 37.44 86.40
N TYR A 22 -35.05 38.38 86.55
CA TYR A 22 -34.76 39.02 87.84
C TYR A 22 -35.93 39.87 88.36
N VAL A 23 -36.63 40.60 87.48
CA VAL A 23 -37.84 41.37 87.84
C VAL A 23 -39.00 40.43 88.20
N LYS A 24 -39.21 39.32 87.45
CA LYS A 24 -40.22 38.31 87.81
C LYS A 24 -39.88 37.58 89.12
N LEU A 25 -38.61 37.29 89.38
CA LEU A 25 -38.15 36.64 90.62
C LEU A 25 -38.30 37.58 91.82
N LYS A 26 -38.03 38.88 91.66
CA LYS A 26 -38.18 39.88 92.72
C LYS A 26 -39.66 40.14 93.04
N ILE A 27 -40.55 40.14 92.05
CA ILE A 27 -42.01 40.25 92.26
C ILE A 27 -42.55 38.98 92.95
N LEU A 28 -42.08 37.79 92.55
CA LEU A 28 -42.48 36.52 93.13
C LEU A 28 -41.96 36.33 94.57
N ILE A 29 -40.73 36.75 94.87
CA ILE A 29 -40.15 36.73 96.23
C ILE A 29 -40.87 37.75 97.15
N THR A 30 -41.28 38.91 96.63
CA THR A 30 -42.04 39.89 97.42
C THR A 30 -43.47 39.41 97.71
N PHE A 31 -44.09 38.69 96.77
CA PHE A 31 -45.42 38.10 96.94
C PHE A 31 -45.40 36.88 97.88
N LEU A 32 -44.36 36.04 97.80
CA LEU A 32 -44.18 34.84 98.63
C LEU A 32 -43.76 35.11 100.08
N ASN A 33 -43.17 36.27 100.38
CA ASN A 33 -42.91 36.69 101.77
C ASN A 33 -44.20 37.08 102.54
N SER A 34 -45.34 37.22 101.86
CA SER A 34 -46.63 37.56 102.48
C SER A 34 -47.49 36.36 102.90
N LEU A 35 -47.17 35.14 102.44
CA LEU A 35 -47.86 33.91 102.86
C LEU A 35 -46.95 33.04 103.74
N LYS A 36 -47.21 33.03 105.05
CA LYS A 36 -46.64 32.06 106.00
C LYS A 36 -47.06 30.62 105.64
N MET A 37 -46.32 29.94 104.78
CA MET A 37 -46.37 28.46 104.64
C MET A 37 -44.99 27.90 104.27
N ARG A 38 -44.06 27.92 105.23
CA ARG A 38 -42.77 27.22 105.17
C ARG A 38 -42.96 25.79 105.70
N THR A 39 -43.25 24.81 104.82
CA THR A 39 -42.91 23.39 105.09
C THR A 39 -43.19 22.43 103.93
N LYS A 40 -44.00 22.78 102.92
CA LYS A 40 -44.28 21.90 101.77
C LYS A 40 -43.52 22.23 100.47
N PHE A 41 -42.63 23.23 100.48
CA PHE A 41 -41.89 23.67 99.28
C PHE A 41 -40.54 22.95 99.08
N PHE A 42 -40.02 22.26 100.09
CA PHE A 42 -38.73 21.55 100.00
C PHE A 42 -38.80 20.23 99.21
N PHE A 43 -39.98 19.62 99.08
CA PHE A 43 -40.16 18.37 98.31
C PHE A 43 -40.43 18.58 96.81
N LEU A 44 -40.78 19.80 96.39
CA LEU A 44 -41.07 20.12 94.98
C LEU A 44 -39.86 20.76 94.24
N LEU A 45 -38.86 21.27 94.96
CA LEU A 45 -37.62 21.77 94.36
C LEU A 45 -36.61 20.65 94.02
N GLY A 46 -36.68 19.51 94.73
CA GLY A 46 -35.83 18.34 94.46
C GLY A 46 -36.22 17.57 93.20
N SER A 47 -37.46 17.72 92.73
CA SER A 47 -37.99 17.06 91.52
C SER A 47 -37.90 17.93 90.26
N PHE A 48 -37.67 19.25 90.40
CA PHE A 48 -37.46 20.16 89.26
C PHE A 48 -35.99 20.23 88.81
N PHE A 49 -35.04 19.79 89.65
CA PHE A 49 -33.61 19.70 89.32
C PHE A 49 -33.19 18.37 88.66
N MET A 50 -34.11 17.40 88.53
CA MET A 50 -33.84 16.09 87.91
C MET A 50 -34.39 15.94 86.48
N ILE A 51 -34.98 16.99 85.87
CA ILE A 51 -35.57 16.93 84.50
C ILE A 51 -34.92 17.92 83.51
N THR A 52 -33.80 18.57 83.87
CA THR A 52 -32.97 19.33 82.89
C THR A 52 -31.74 18.56 82.41
N ALA A 53 -31.72 17.23 82.52
CA ALA A 53 -30.66 16.36 82.02
C ALA A 53 -31.00 15.64 80.70
N LEU A 54 -31.96 16.14 79.92
CA LEU A 54 -32.30 15.62 78.58
C LEU A 54 -32.25 16.73 77.53
N ASN A 55 -31.15 17.47 77.51
CA ASN A 55 -30.52 17.99 76.30
C ASN A 55 -29.02 18.01 76.60
N GLY A 56 -28.49 16.84 76.96
CA GLY A 56 -27.06 16.63 76.98
C GLY A 56 -26.55 16.76 75.56
N GLN A 57 -26.02 17.94 75.22
CA GLN A 57 -24.94 18.01 74.24
C GLN A 57 -23.93 16.94 74.64
N VAL A 58 -23.84 15.88 73.84
CA VAL A 58 -23.01 14.72 74.17
C VAL A 58 -21.58 15.20 74.38
N LYS A 59 -21.00 14.80 75.51
CA LYS A 59 -19.62 15.10 75.88
C LYS A 59 -18.72 14.56 74.77
N PHE A 60 -18.00 15.45 74.07
CA PHE A 60 -16.90 15.07 73.19
C PHE A 60 -15.87 14.26 74.01
N PRO A 61 -15.33 13.13 73.51
CA PRO A 61 -15.45 12.56 72.17
C PRO A 61 -16.47 11.40 72.04
N HIS A 62 -17.14 11.31 70.87
CA HIS A 62 -17.95 10.15 70.46
C HIS A 62 -17.05 8.94 70.16
N VAL A 63 -16.67 8.19 71.20
CA VAL A 63 -15.98 6.90 71.06
C VAL A 63 -17.03 5.80 71.09
N ALA A 64 -17.30 5.18 69.94
CA ALA A 64 -18.14 3.99 69.88
C ALA A 64 -17.32 2.77 70.31
N SER A 65 -17.88 1.90 71.15
CA SER A 65 -17.25 0.62 71.50
C SER A 65 -17.25 -0.30 70.27
N SER A 66 -16.07 -0.81 69.89
CA SER A 66 -15.95 -1.85 68.86
C SER A 66 -16.56 -3.15 69.38
N ASN A 67 -17.46 -3.73 68.61
CA ASN A 67 -18.17 -4.98 68.87
C ASN A 67 -17.68 -6.05 67.89
N SER A 68 -17.01 -7.07 68.43
CA SER A 68 -16.51 -8.21 67.66
C SER A 68 -17.56 -8.78 66.70
N GLY A 69 -17.21 -8.88 65.41
CA GLY A 69 -18.01 -9.53 64.38
C GLY A 69 -19.11 -8.68 63.73
N LYS A 70 -19.19 -7.37 64.01
CA LYS A 70 -20.17 -6.46 63.39
C LYS A 70 -19.51 -5.16 62.93
N ALA A 71 -20.08 -4.50 61.92
CA ALA A 71 -19.76 -3.12 61.59
C ALA A 71 -20.63 -2.18 62.45
N GLU A 72 -20.06 -1.08 62.95
CA GLU A 72 -20.78 -0.15 63.82
C GLU A 72 -21.03 1.21 63.17
N HIS A 73 -22.15 1.84 63.52
CA HIS A 73 -22.37 3.26 63.28
C HIS A 73 -21.78 4.07 64.45
N VAL A 74 -20.83 4.95 64.16
CA VAL A 74 -20.24 5.87 65.15
C VAL A 74 -21.15 7.08 65.35
N THR A 75 -21.70 7.61 64.25
CA THR A 75 -22.75 8.65 64.28
C THR A 75 -23.60 8.57 63.02
N LYS A 76 -24.85 9.03 63.11
CA LYS A 76 -25.82 9.07 62.02
C LYS A 76 -26.63 10.36 62.10
N PHE A 77 -26.66 11.11 61.00
CA PHE A 77 -27.45 12.32 60.79
C PHE A 77 -28.51 12.03 59.73
N GLY A 78 -29.75 12.44 59.99
CA GLY A 78 -30.88 12.28 59.08
C GLY A 78 -32.00 13.23 59.47
N VAL A 79 -33.04 13.28 58.64
CA VAL A 79 -34.26 14.05 58.91
C VAL A 79 -35.37 13.11 59.33
N SER A 80 -36.29 13.57 60.18
CA SER A 80 -37.29 12.71 60.84
C SER A 80 -38.36 12.15 59.91
N ASP A 81 -38.59 12.80 58.78
CA ASP A 81 -39.60 12.47 57.78
C ASP A 81 -39.14 11.42 56.76
N THR A 82 -37.86 11.01 56.78
CA THR A 82 -37.36 9.86 56.00
C THR A 82 -36.32 9.06 56.78
N SER A 83 -36.62 7.78 57.02
CA SER A 83 -35.75 6.88 57.78
C SER A 83 -34.58 6.31 56.95
N LEU A 84 -34.65 6.43 55.63
CA LEU A 84 -33.70 5.83 54.68
C LEU A 84 -32.70 6.84 54.09
N ASP A 85 -32.92 8.14 54.32
CA ASP A 85 -32.00 9.19 53.90
C ASP A 85 -31.14 9.62 55.09
N PHE A 86 -29.82 9.48 54.96
CA PHE A 86 -28.92 9.80 56.04
C PHE A 86 -27.48 10.01 55.56
N LEU A 87 -26.69 10.66 56.43
CA LEU A 87 -25.23 10.67 56.41
C LEU A 87 -24.73 10.02 57.70
N SER A 88 -23.86 9.02 57.61
CA SER A 88 -23.32 8.31 58.77
C SER A 88 -21.81 8.16 58.68
N LEU A 89 -21.15 8.20 59.83
CA LEU A 89 -19.79 7.70 59.99
C LEU A 89 -19.86 6.30 60.58
N THR A 90 -19.27 5.33 59.90
CA THR A 90 -19.26 3.92 60.32
C THR A 90 -17.85 3.40 60.50
N ASN A 91 -17.70 2.38 61.35
CA ASN A 91 -16.48 1.58 61.42
C ASN A 91 -16.56 0.42 60.41
N ALA A 92 -15.69 0.44 59.41
CA ALA A 92 -15.70 -0.51 58.30
C ALA A 92 -14.81 -1.76 58.54
N THR A 93 -14.60 -2.15 59.79
CA THR A 93 -13.90 -3.39 60.19
C THR A 93 -14.75 -4.18 61.18
N VAL A 94 -14.49 -5.49 61.27
CA VAL A 94 -15.15 -6.41 62.22
C VAL A 94 -14.21 -6.86 63.34
N PHE A 95 -12.97 -6.38 63.35
CA PHE A 95 -11.92 -6.75 64.30
C PHE A 95 -11.86 -5.79 65.49
N ASN A 96 -11.69 -6.34 66.69
CA ASN A 96 -11.51 -5.56 67.92
C ASN A 96 -10.25 -4.69 67.85
N GLY A 97 -10.34 -3.48 68.40
CA GLY A 97 -9.21 -2.55 68.50
C GLY A 97 -8.80 -1.88 67.18
N GLN A 98 -9.60 -2.05 66.11
CA GLN A 98 -9.39 -1.39 64.83
C GLN A 98 -10.52 -0.41 64.54
N PHE A 99 -10.17 0.72 63.93
CA PHE A 99 -11.13 1.72 63.47
C PHE A 99 -10.84 2.11 62.02
N VAL A 100 -11.73 1.74 61.10
CA VAL A 100 -11.66 2.12 59.68
C VAL A 100 -12.83 3.05 59.38
N PRO A 101 -12.67 4.38 59.52
CA PRO A 101 -13.77 5.31 59.33
C PRO A 101 -14.25 5.30 57.88
N ARG A 102 -15.58 5.24 57.70
CA ARG A 102 -16.23 5.35 56.39
C ARG A 102 -17.35 6.38 56.45
N PHE A 103 -17.32 7.32 55.52
CA PHE A 103 -18.47 8.17 55.21
C PHE A 103 -19.47 7.35 54.40
N TYR A 104 -20.68 7.21 54.93
CA TYR A 104 -21.77 6.51 54.28
C TYR A 104 -22.98 7.44 54.18
N ALA A 105 -23.25 7.93 52.97
CA ALA A 105 -24.45 8.69 52.66
C ALA A 105 -25.40 7.81 51.84
N ARG A 106 -26.70 7.96 52.09
CA ARG A 106 -27.75 7.26 51.36
C ARG A 106 -28.92 8.20 51.12
N ARG A 107 -29.54 8.07 49.95
CA ARG A 107 -30.86 8.60 49.61
C ARG A 107 -31.71 7.51 48.98
N ALA A 108 -32.97 7.43 49.37
CA ALA A 108 -33.97 6.53 48.80
C ALA A 108 -35.19 7.27 48.22
N VAL A 109 -35.33 8.58 48.50
CA VAL A 109 -36.51 9.37 48.14
C VAL A 109 -36.53 9.79 46.66
N ASP A 110 -35.37 10.03 46.02
CA ASP A 110 -35.27 10.44 44.61
C ASP A 110 -33.93 10.06 43.93
N ASN A 111 -33.71 10.54 42.70
CA ASN A 111 -32.54 10.28 41.85
C ASN A 111 -31.50 11.41 41.77
N ARG A 112 -31.53 12.39 42.69
CA ARG A 112 -30.51 13.44 42.77
C ARG A 112 -29.26 12.93 43.47
N PHE A 113 -28.19 13.74 43.49
CA PHE A 113 -26.94 13.40 44.17
C PHE A 113 -27.16 13.03 45.65
N VAL A 114 -26.39 12.06 46.13
CA VAL A 114 -26.47 11.52 47.51
C VAL A 114 -25.54 12.26 48.47
N LEU A 115 -24.37 12.68 47.99
CA LEU A 115 -23.36 13.41 48.75
C LEU A 115 -22.79 14.51 47.86
N ASP A 116 -22.76 15.73 48.39
CA ASP A 116 -22.15 16.90 47.77
C ASP A 116 -21.19 17.54 48.77
N LEU A 117 -19.95 17.76 48.34
CA LEU A 117 -18.89 18.38 49.11
C LEU A 117 -18.58 19.74 48.48
N THR A 118 -19.13 20.82 49.04
CA THR A 118 -19.01 22.18 48.51
C THR A 118 -18.08 23.04 49.39
N ALA A 119 -17.15 23.75 48.75
CA ALA A 119 -16.35 24.81 49.35
C ALA A 119 -16.61 26.13 48.61
N SER A 120 -16.68 27.26 49.32
CA SER A 120 -16.90 28.58 48.70
C SER A 120 -16.04 29.66 49.35
N ILE A 121 -15.70 30.68 48.58
CA ILE A 121 -14.94 31.85 49.03
C ILE A 121 -15.58 33.12 48.46
N SER A 122 -15.37 34.27 49.11
CA SER A 122 -15.84 35.56 48.59
C SER A 122 -15.02 35.99 47.37
N SER A 123 -15.65 36.67 46.41
CA SER A 123 -14.98 37.19 45.20
C SER A 123 -13.72 38.03 45.48
N SER A 124 -13.70 38.78 46.58
CA SER A 124 -12.53 39.57 47.02
C SER A 124 -11.31 38.74 47.44
N ARG A 125 -11.47 37.41 47.57
CA ARG A 125 -10.43 36.46 47.98
C ARG A 125 -10.15 35.40 46.90
N ASP A 126 -10.80 35.49 45.74
CA ASP A 126 -10.60 34.60 44.59
C ASP A 126 -9.43 35.09 43.71
N ASN A 127 -8.25 35.22 44.32
CA ASN A 127 -7.02 35.70 43.65
C ASN A 127 -5.73 35.04 44.17
N GLY A 128 -5.86 33.92 44.90
CA GLY A 128 -4.75 33.16 45.45
C GLY A 128 -4.37 31.92 44.62
N SER A 129 -3.20 31.34 44.90
CA SER A 129 -2.71 30.10 44.27
C SER A 129 -2.98 28.84 45.12
N THR A 130 -3.51 28.99 46.33
CA THR A 130 -3.85 27.87 47.21
C THR A 130 -5.20 27.27 46.83
N PRO A 131 -5.35 25.93 46.80
CA PRO A 131 -6.61 25.29 46.47
C PRO A 131 -7.68 25.55 47.55
N LEU A 132 -8.94 25.79 47.15
CA LEU A 132 -10.07 25.97 48.08
C LEU A 132 -10.47 24.69 48.82
N MET A 133 -10.15 23.52 48.24
CA MET A 133 -10.39 22.22 48.85
C MET A 133 -9.14 21.36 48.64
N ARG A 134 -8.66 20.73 49.72
CA ARG A 134 -7.48 19.87 49.70
C ARG A 134 -7.85 18.51 50.29
N PHE A 135 -7.45 17.45 49.59
CA PHE A 135 -7.45 16.08 50.10
C PHE A 135 -6.00 15.65 50.25
N THR A 136 -5.55 15.44 51.49
CA THR A 136 -4.17 15.07 51.80
C THR A 136 -4.09 13.59 52.14
N VAL A 137 -3.10 12.89 51.58
CA VAL A 137 -2.73 11.52 51.94
C VAL A 137 -1.24 11.53 52.24
N GLU A 138 -0.87 11.18 53.46
CA GLU A 138 0.51 11.25 53.93
C GLU A 138 0.82 10.07 54.86
N ARG A 139 2.10 9.86 55.09
CA ARG A 139 2.59 9.01 56.18
C ARG A 139 2.96 9.90 57.35
N ASP A 140 2.45 9.55 58.51
CA ASP A 140 2.80 10.18 59.77
C ASP A 140 3.03 9.06 60.80
N ASP A 141 4.23 9.01 61.36
CA ASP A 141 4.63 8.00 62.34
C ASP A 141 4.45 8.51 63.79
N THR A 142 4.03 9.78 63.99
CA THR A 142 3.85 10.39 65.32
C THR A 142 2.47 11.03 65.49
N VAL A 143 1.66 10.49 66.39
CA VAL A 143 0.35 11.08 66.73
C VAL A 143 0.52 12.20 67.76
N TYR A 144 0.15 13.43 67.42
CA TYR A 144 0.07 14.55 68.36
C TYR A 144 -1.36 14.73 68.89
N PRO A 145 -1.66 14.29 70.14
CA PRO A 145 -3.02 14.37 70.69
C PRO A 145 -3.42 15.79 71.11
N ASN A 146 -2.46 16.72 71.20
CA ASN A 146 -2.67 18.08 71.65
C ASN A 146 -2.44 19.08 70.50
N ALA A 147 -3.21 20.18 70.50
CA ALA A 147 -2.93 21.29 69.60
C ALA A 147 -1.51 21.83 69.85
N PRO A 148 -0.68 22.06 68.82
CA PRO A 148 0.70 22.51 69.01
C PRO A 148 0.74 23.91 69.60
N SER A 149 1.78 24.14 70.39
CA SER A 149 2.12 25.45 70.94
C SER A 149 2.93 26.24 69.91
N GLY A 150 2.30 26.86 68.91
CA GLY A 150 2.98 27.69 67.93
C GLY A 150 2.21 27.95 66.63
N ALA A 151 2.85 28.62 65.68
CA ALA A 151 2.31 28.87 64.33
C ALA A 151 2.38 27.63 63.40
N GLN A 152 2.87 26.49 63.91
CA GLN A 152 2.94 25.23 63.18
C GLN A 152 1.58 24.56 63.23
N TYR A 153 1.00 24.29 62.05
CA TYR A 153 -0.25 23.57 61.93
C TYR A 153 0.07 22.08 61.86
N PRO A 154 -0.34 21.27 62.86
CA PRO A 154 0.05 19.86 62.97
C PRO A 154 -0.69 18.99 61.93
N TRP A 155 -1.63 19.58 61.18
CA TRP A 155 -2.47 18.90 60.20
C TRP A 155 -2.24 19.54 58.83
N GLY A 156 -1.30 18.97 58.06
CA GLY A 156 -1.28 19.14 56.61
C GLY A 156 -0.28 20.14 56.03
N ASN A 157 0.91 20.31 56.61
CA ASN A 157 2.02 20.89 55.89
C ASN A 157 3.33 20.13 56.15
N ALA A 158 3.97 19.64 55.08
CA ALA A 158 5.27 18.98 55.10
C ALA A 158 6.44 19.87 55.63
N GLN A 159 6.14 21.07 56.13
CA GLN A 159 7.08 22.04 56.68
C GLN A 159 7.67 21.64 58.03
N ASP A 160 7.09 20.65 58.72
CA ASP A 160 7.56 20.24 60.05
C ASP A 160 8.55 19.04 60.00
N GLY A 161 8.85 18.49 58.82
CA GLY A 161 9.78 17.36 58.65
C GLY A 161 9.28 16.01 59.19
N LEU A 162 8.02 15.96 59.64
CA LEU A 162 7.40 14.80 60.31
C LEU A 162 6.39 14.04 59.43
N SER A 163 5.87 14.67 58.37
CA SER A 163 4.98 14.03 57.39
C SER A 163 5.75 13.64 56.14
N TYR A 164 5.61 12.39 55.69
CA TYR A 164 6.32 11.86 54.52
C TYR A 164 5.37 11.48 53.38
N ALA A 165 5.87 11.56 52.15
CA ALA A 165 5.14 11.08 50.98
C ALA A 165 4.87 9.57 51.07
N VAL A 166 3.67 9.17 50.67
CA VAL A 166 3.34 7.76 50.44
C VAL A 166 4.06 7.30 49.15
N ASN A 167 4.79 6.18 49.20
CA ASN A 167 5.58 5.70 48.06
C ASN A 167 5.04 4.42 47.40
N ASN A 168 4.56 3.46 48.19
CA ASN A 168 4.38 2.07 47.70
C ASN A 168 2.91 1.63 47.60
N ARG A 169 1.96 2.57 47.50
CA ARG A 169 0.52 2.27 47.37
C ARG A 169 -0.24 3.37 46.63
N PRO A 170 -1.43 3.07 46.09
CA PRO A 170 -2.33 4.08 45.56
C PRO A 170 -2.69 5.14 46.61
N LEU A 171 -2.84 6.39 46.17
CA LEU A 171 -3.27 7.51 47.02
C LEU A 171 -4.80 7.59 47.06
N PHE A 172 -5.44 7.40 45.91
CA PHE A 172 -6.88 7.53 45.76
C PHE A 172 -7.40 6.53 44.72
N THR A 173 -8.55 5.91 44.99
CA THR A 173 -9.23 5.03 44.04
C THR A 173 -10.74 5.26 44.07
N TRP A 174 -11.36 5.32 42.88
CA TRP A 174 -12.81 5.26 42.68
C TRP A 174 -13.22 3.83 42.35
N TYR A 175 -14.24 3.35 43.04
CA TYR A 175 -14.84 2.04 42.78
C TYR A 175 -16.24 2.19 42.20
N ASN A 176 -16.55 1.34 41.23
CA ASN A 176 -17.93 0.95 40.93
C ASN A 176 -18.15 -0.45 41.50
N SER A 177 -18.82 -0.54 42.65
CA SER A 177 -18.94 -1.78 43.42
C SER A 177 -17.56 -2.40 43.73
N SER A 178 -17.24 -3.56 43.16
CA SER A 178 -15.98 -4.27 43.34
C SER A 178 -14.90 -3.89 42.31
N THR A 179 -15.22 -3.06 41.31
CA THR A 179 -14.29 -2.71 40.22
C THR A 179 -13.68 -1.34 40.44
N SER A 180 -12.35 -1.26 40.47
CA SER A 180 -11.62 0.01 40.43
C SER A 180 -11.73 0.65 39.05
N ILE A 181 -12.34 1.83 38.96
CA ILE A 181 -12.55 2.54 37.68
C ILE A 181 -11.57 3.68 37.47
N MET A 182 -11.01 4.24 38.53
CA MET A 182 -10.00 5.30 38.45
C MET A 182 -9.06 5.19 39.64
N THR A 183 -7.76 5.32 39.41
CA THR A 183 -6.72 5.20 40.45
C THR A 183 -5.66 6.27 40.26
N ILE A 184 -5.29 6.96 41.34
CA ILE A 184 -4.12 7.84 41.39
C ILE A 184 -3.05 7.14 42.22
N SER A 185 -1.88 6.88 41.62
CA SER A 185 -0.74 6.25 42.31
C SER A 185 0.12 7.27 43.06
N ALA A 186 0.92 6.77 44.00
CA ALA A 186 1.97 7.54 44.68
C ALA A 186 3.00 8.15 43.70
N GLN A 187 3.16 7.58 42.50
CA GLN A 187 4.08 8.03 41.45
C GLN A 187 3.50 9.12 40.55
N ASN A 188 2.38 9.75 40.92
CA ASN A 188 1.68 10.77 40.13
C ASN A 188 1.08 10.26 38.81
N ASN A 189 0.71 8.98 38.75
CA ASN A 189 0.07 8.40 37.58
C ASN A 189 -1.45 8.27 37.80
N LEU A 190 -2.24 8.72 36.83
CA LEU A 190 -3.69 8.55 36.77
C LEU A 190 -4.06 7.39 35.85
N GLY A 191 -4.72 6.38 36.41
CA GLY A 191 -5.28 5.25 35.69
C GLY A 191 -6.79 5.37 35.57
N ILE A 192 -7.35 5.10 34.38
CA ILE A 192 -8.79 4.96 34.16
C ILE A 192 -9.03 3.55 33.59
N GLY A 193 -9.71 2.70 34.37
CA GLY A 193 -9.94 1.29 34.04
C GLY A 193 -8.69 0.40 34.06
N VAL A 194 -7.57 0.87 34.63
CA VAL A 194 -6.28 0.15 34.66
C VAL A 194 -5.37 0.64 35.79
N ASN A 195 -4.42 -0.20 36.20
CA ASN A 195 -3.32 0.21 37.08
C ASN A 195 -2.30 1.04 36.27
N PRO A 196 -2.03 2.29 36.66
CA PRO A 196 -1.35 3.19 35.74
C PRO A 196 0.18 3.07 35.77
N THR A 197 0.76 2.87 34.59
CA THR A 197 2.22 2.81 34.36
C THR A 197 2.76 4.09 33.68
N ALA A 198 1.87 4.97 33.24
CA ALA A 198 2.15 6.27 32.66
C ALA A 198 1.32 7.37 33.34
N ARG A 199 1.68 8.64 33.16
CA ARG A 199 1.03 9.79 33.82
C ARG A 199 -0.49 9.81 33.62
N LEU A 200 -0.93 9.43 32.43
CA LEU A 200 -2.32 9.14 32.10
C LEU A 200 -2.36 7.80 31.37
N HIS A 201 -2.91 6.77 32.00
CA HIS A 201 -3.04 5.43 31.44
C HIS A 201 -4.52 5.04 31.41
N THR A 202 -5.06 4.82 30.23
CA THR A 202 -6.47 4.44 30.04
C THR A 202 -6.57 3.07 29.39
N ASN A 203 -7.44 2.22 29.88
CA ASN A 203 -7.84 1.00 29.16
C ASN A 203 -9.11 1.31 28.35
N GLY A 204 -8.94 1.54 27.05
CA GLY A 204 -10.01 1.99 26.14
C GLY A 204 -9.57 3.13 25.23
N THR A 205 -10.53 3.84 24.65
CA THR A 205 -10.27 4.97 23.74
C THR A 205 -10.18 6.30 24.49
N VAL A 206 -9.37 7.22 23.96
CA VAL A 206 -9.29 8.62 24.42
C VAL A 206 -9.75 9.53 23.29
N ARG A 207 -10.74 10.38 23.56
CA ARG A 207 -11.23 11.38 22.61
C ARG A 207 -10.79 12.77 23.07
N PHE A 208 -10.07 13.49 22.21
CA PHE A 208 -9.81 14.92 22.36
C PHE A 208 -10.80 15.71 21.50
N GLN A 209 -11.48 16.69 22.08
CA GLN A 209 -12.44 17.56 21.38
C GLN A 209 -11.91 18.99 21.35
N ASN A 210 -12.26 19.74 20.29
CA ASN A 210 -11.86 21.15 20.10
C ASN A 210 -10.34 21.37 20.13
N LEU A 211 -9.56 20.43 19.58
CA LEU A 211 -8.14 20.68 19.33
C LEU A 211 -7.99 21.85 18.37
N ALA A 212 -7.17 22.83 18.74
CA ALA A 212 -6.95 24.01 17.90
C ALA A 212 -6.37 23.59 16.53
N THR A 213 -6.91 24.16 15.45
CA THR A 213 -6.36 24.00 14.11
C THR A 213 -5.12 24.87 13.99
N THR A 214 -3.94 24.27 13.87
CA THR A 214 -2.72 25.00 13.52
C THR A 214 -2.48 24.93 12.01
N SER A 215 -2.07 26.04 11.40
CA SER A 215 -1.71 26.07 9.96
C SER A 215 -0.34 25.45 9.68
N SER A 216 0.50 25.28 10.71
CA SER A 216 1.77 24.56 10.64
C SER A 216 1.75 23.41 11.63
N ASN A 217 1.84 22.18 11.14
CA ASN A 217 1.98 21.01 12.00
C ASN A 217 3.47 20.67 12.20
N THR A 218 4.03 21.04 13.35
CA THR A 218 5.45 20.83 13.65
C THR A 218 5.74 19.43 14.20
N TYR A 219 4.71 18.70 14.67
CA TYR A 219 4.88 17.44 15.37
C TYR A 219 3.85 16.40 14.95
N VAL A 220 4.28 15.14 14.86
CA VAL A 220 3.38 13.99 14.72
C VAL A 220 3.31 13.23 16.03
N LEU A 221 2.17 12.57 16.28
CA LEU A 221 2.05 11.65 17.39
C LEU A 221 2.60 10.28 16.98
N THR A 222 3.47 9.72 17.82
CA THR A 222 4.05 8.40 17.67
C THR A 222 3.85 7.60 18.95
N THR A 223 3.87 6.28 18.85
CA THR A 223 3.78 5.36 19.99
C THR A 223 5.06 4.53 20.12
N ASP A 224 5.51 4.26 21.35
CA ASP A 224 6.52 3.25 21.62
C ASP A 224 5.92 1.84 21.81
N SER A 225 6.76 0.82 22.02
CA SER A 225 6.32 -0.58 22.22
C SER A 225 5.45 -0.79 23.47
N SER A 226 5.49 0.15 24.41
CA SER A 226 4.66 0.15 25.62
C SER A 226 3.37 0.98 25.44
N GLY A 227 3.11 1.49 24.23
CA GLY A 227 1.93 2.30 23.93
C GLY A 227 1.99 3.74 24.43
N ASN A 228 3.15 4.23 24.91
CA ASN A 228 3.24 5.62 25.34
C ASN A 228 3.23 6.54 24.12
N VAL A 229 2.29 7.47 24.11
CA VAL A 229 2.19 8.50 23.09
C VAL A 229 3.23 9.58 23.33
N ARG A 230 4.03 9.90 22.31
CA ARG A 230 5.01 10.99 22.32
C ARG A 230 4.81 11.85 21.09
N ARG A 231 5.14 13.14 21.20
CA ARG A 231 5.32 13.99 20.03
C ARG A 231 6.70 13.72 19.44
N GLN A 232 6.80 13.59 18.13
CA GLN A 232 8.05 13.59 17.38
C GLN A 232 8.04 14.75 16.40
N LEU A 233 9.20 15.41 16.27
CA LEU A 233 9.33 16.54 15.35
C LEU A 233 9.03 16.02 13.94
N ALA A 234 8.15 16.67 13.18
CA ALA A 234 7.81 16.20 11.84
C ALA A 234 9.07 16.10 10.95
N SER A 235 10.11 16.91 11.23
CA SER A 235 11.40 16.89 10.55
C SER A 235 12.39 15.81 11.02
N SER A 236 12.17 15.14 12.16
CA SER A 236 13.03 14.03 12.60
C SER A 236 12.88 12.77 11.74
N PHE A 237 11.88 12.75 10.84
CA PHE A 237 11.72 11.73 9.79
C PHE A 237 12.57 12.02 8.53
N GLY A 238 13.36 13.10 8.53
CA GLY A 238 14.19 13.56 7.41
C GLY A 238 13.45 14.60 6.55
N GLY A 239 13.70 15.89 6.83
CA GLY A 239 12.87 16.99 6.33
C GLY A 239 11.47 16.91 6.94
N GLY A 240 10.79 18.02 7.20
CA GLY A 240 9.38 17.94 7.59
C GLY A 240 8.63 17.07 6.58
N LEU A 241 7.69 16.22 7.03
CA LEU A 241 6.71 15.59 6.14
C LEU A 241 5.82 16.67 5.50
N SER A 242 6.39 17.47 4.60
CA SER A 242 5.67 18.31 3.66
C SER A 242 5.32 17.40 2.50
N ASN A 243 4.05 17.03 2.39
CA ASN A 243 3.55 16.41 1.17
C ASN A 243 3.33 17.50 0.13
N ASN A 244 4.28 17.62 -0.79
CA ASN A 244 4.19 18.55 -1.92
C ASN A 244 3.55 17.89 -3.15
N CYS A 245 2.97 16.69 -3.03
CA CYS A 245 2.17 16.10 -4.10
C CYS A 245 0.69 16.47 -3.94
N ASN A 246 0.27 17.50 -4.66
CA ASN A 246 -1.12 17.96 -4.68
C ASN A 246 -1.84 17.65 -6.00
N SER A 247 -1.13 17.07 -6.97
CA SER A 247 -1.71 16.68 -8.25
C SER A 247 -2.51 15.39 -8.10
N THR A 248 -3.78 15.43 -8.51
CA THR A 248 -4.68 14.27 -8.48
C THR A 248 -4.09 13.10 -9.26
N ASN A 249 -4.30 11.87 -8.75
CA ASN A 249 -3.88 10.61 -9.36
C ASN A 249 -2.36 10.37 -9.47
N TYR A 250 -1.51 11.20 -8.88
CA TYR A 250 -0.07 10.91 -8.82
C TYR A 250 0.30 10.24 -7.49
N LEU A 251 1.09 9.16 -7.56
CA LEU A 251 1.62 8.53 -6.36
C LEU A 251 2.67 9.41 -5.69
N THR A 252 2.64 9.47 -4.35
CA THR A 252 3.68 10.16 -3.56
C THR A 252 4.97 9.35 -3.52
N LYS A 253 6.12 9.99 -3.76
CA LYS A 253 7.46 9.41 -3.56
C LYS A 253 8.30 10.26 -2.63
N LYS A 254 9.32 9.66 -2.00
CA LYS A 254 10.34 10.39 -1.23
C LYS A 254 11.36 11.04 -2.18
N SER A 255 11.71 12.29 -1.90
CA SER A 255 12.82 13.03 -2.52
C SER A 255 13.80 13.53 -1.44
N SER A 256 14.89 14.19 -1.85
CA SER A 256 15.83 14.85 -0.94
C SER A 256 15.21 15.98 -0.12
N SER A 257 14.05 16.51 -0.52
CA SER A 257 13.38 17.66 0.11
C SER A 257 12.00 17.33 0.72
N GLY A 258 11.64 16.05 0.85
CA GLY A 258 10.35 15.61 1.40
C GLY A 258 9.56 14.71 0.44
N LEU A 259 8.24 14.61 0.65
CA LEU A 259 7.34 13.83 -0.23
C LEU A 259 6.92 14.70 -1.44
N THR A 260 7.07 14.16 -2.65
CA THR A 260 6.73 14.83 -3.92
C THR A 260 5.92 13.90 -4.81
N CYS A 261 5.30 14.40 -5.88
CA CYS A 261 4.69 13.51 -6.86
C CYS A 261 5.76 12.65 -7.56
N SER A 262 5.40 11.40 -7.81
CA SER A 262 6.11 10.49 -8.69
C SER A 262 5.78 10.80 -10.15
N GLN A 263 6.51 10.18 -11.07
CA GLN A 263 6.12 10.12 -12.49
C GLN A 263 5.01 9.10 -12.75
N ILE A 264 4.65 8.30 -11.74
CA ILE A 264 3.58 7.31 -11.85
C ILE A 264 2.23 7.99 -11.61
N TYR A 265 1.41 7.99 -12.64
CA TYR A 265 0.00 8.36 -12.64
C TYR A 265 -0.85 7.10 -12.51
N ASP A 266 -1.81 7.10 -11.60
CA ASP A 266 -2.76 6.02 -11.38
C ASP A 266 -4.14 6.61 -11.06
N ASN A 267 -5.09 6.41 -11.98
CA ASN A 267 -6.50 6.82 -11.80
C ASN A 267 -7.42 5.68 -11.35
N GLY A 268 -6.85 4.57 -10.88
CA GLY A 268 -7.55 3.34 -10.51
C GLY A 268 -7.93 2.44 -11.68
N TRP A 269 -7.79 2.91 -12.93
CA TRP A 269 -8.14 2.16 -14.14
C TRP A 269 -6.95 1.92 -15.06
N ASN A 270 -6.08 2.92 -15.22
CA ASN A 270 -4.93 2.95 -16.10
C ASN A 270 -3.72 3.50 -15.34
N VAL A 271 -2.53 3.00 -15.68
CA VAL A 271 -1.27 3.44 -15.10
C VAL A 271 -0.41 4.10 -16.17
N GLY A 272 0.01 5.33 -15.90
CA GLY A 272 0.93 6.10 -16.73
C GLY A 272 2.29 6.23 -16.06
N VAL A 273 3.38 6.10 -16.82
CA VAL A 273 4.74 6.40 -16.34
C VAL A 273 5.30 7.54 -17.17
N GLY A 274 5.45 8.71 -16.57
CA GLY A 274 5.95 9.92 -17.24
C GLY A 274 4.94 10.58 -18.17
N ARG A 275 3.65 10.19 -18.12
CA ARG A 275 2.53 10.79 -18.86
C ARG A 275 1.17 10.40 -18.26
N ILE A 276 0.11 11.07 -18.70
CA ILE A 276 -1.27 10.63 -18.47
C ILE A 276 -1.58 9.51 -19.48
N PRO A 277 -2.09 8.35 -19.03
CA PRO A 277 -2.16 7.16 -19.87
C PRO A 277 -3.39 7.11 -20.80
N TYR A 278 -3.16 6.80 -22.08
CA TYR A 278 -4.22 6.45 -23.04
C TYR A 278 -4.53 4.95 -23.06
N TYR A 279 -3.57 4.12 -22.64
CA TYR A 279 -3.70 2.66 -22.54
C TYR A 279 -3.71 2.20 -21.08
N LYS A 280 -3.99 0.91 -20.85
CA LYS A 280 -3.96 0.32 -19.49
C LYS A 280 -2.63 0.53 -18.78
N LEU A 281 -1.54 0.37 -19.54
CA LEU A 281 -0.19 0.77 -19.15
C LEU A 281 0.39 1.60 -20.29
N ASP A 282 0.74 2.85 -20.00
CA ASP A 282 1.29 3.78 -20.99
C ASP A 282 2.57 4.40 -20.44
N VAL A 283 3.68 4.15 -21.12
CA VAL A 283 5.02 4.53 -20.65
C VAL A 283 5.64 5.48 -21.65
N ASN A 284 5.98 6.67 -21.16
CA ASN A 284 6.74 7.65 -21.93
C ASN A 284 8.24 7.29 -21.89
N GLY A 285 8.68 6.40 -22.77
CA GLY A 285 10.09 5.98 -22.90
C GLY A 285 10.28 4.48 -23.12
N THR A 286 11.52 4.01 -22.97
CA THR A 286 11.88 2.61 -23.21
C THR A 286 11.46 1.69 -22.07
N ILE A 287 10.74 0.61 -22.39
CA ILE A 287 10.41 -0.46 -21.44
C ILE A 287 11.43 -1.61 -21.59
N ARG A 288 12.14 -1.93 -20.50
CA ARG A 288 12.96 -3.15 -20.39
C ARG A 288 12.28 -4.12 -19.42
N CYS A 289 11.98 -5.32 -19.87
CA CYS A 289 11.44 -6.41 -19.05
C CYS A 289 12.30 -7.68 -19.22
N THR A 290 12.21 -8.62 -18.28
CA THR A 290 12.92 -9.90 -18.40
C THR A 290 12.26 -10.76 -19.49
N ASN A 291 10.96 -11.00 -19.37
CA ASN A 291 10.14 -11.68 -20.36
C ASN A 291 8.80 -10.94 -20.51
N LEU A 292 8.28 -10.87 -21.74
CA LEU A 292 6.91 -10.44 -22.03
C LEU A 292 6.13 -11.64 -22.56
N THR A 293 5.14 -12.09 -21.79
CA THR A 293 4.25 -13.18 -22.20
C THR A 293 2.85 -12.64 -22.47
N THR A 294 2.21 -13.15 -23.52
CA THR A 294 0.81 -12.83 -23.87
C THR A 294 -0.01 -14.12 -23.84
N PHE A 295 -1.28 -14.03 -23.46
CA PHE A 295 -2.17 -15.18 -23.49
C PHE A 295 -2.39 -15.64 -24.94
N SER A 296 -2.24 -16.95 -25.19
CA SER A 296 -2.45 -17.56 -26.51
C SER A 296 -3.19 -18.90 -26.44
N ASP A 297 -3.81 -19.19 -25.29
CA ASP A 297 -4.62 -20.39 -25.04
C ASP A 297 -5.82 -20.45 -26.00
N GLU A 298 -6.08 -21.63 -26.58
CA GLU A 298 -7.14 -21.88 -27.56
C GLU A 298 -8.51 -21.47 -27.02
N LYS A 299 -8.78 -21.67 -25.73
CA LYS A 299 -10.08 -21.35 -25.11
C LYS A 299 -10.46 -19.86 -25.17
N TYR A 300 -9.47 -18.98 -25.35
CA TYR A 300 -9.70 -17.54 -25.49
C TYR A 300 -9.77 -17.08 -26.96
N LYS A 301 -9.73 -18.00 -27.93
CA LYS A 301 -9.78 -17.73 -29.36
C LYS A 301 -11.10 -18.23 -29.96
N LYS A 302 -11.58 -17.53 -30.99
CA LYS A 302 -12.76 -17.91 -31.78
C LYS A 302 -12.48 -17.69 -33.26
N ASN A 303 -13.10 -18.49 -34.13
CA ASN A 303 -12.96 -18.39 -35.59
C ASN A 303 -11.49 -18.46 -36.07
N VAL A 304 -10.72 -19.41 -35.56
CA VAL A 304 -9.32 -19.62 -35.96
C VAL A 304 -9.30 -20.08 -37.42
N LYS A 305 -8.62 -19.31 -38.29
CA LYS A 305 -8.45 -19.57 -39.72
C LYS A 305 -6.97 -19.52 -40.08
N ASN A 306 -6.62 -20.12 -41.22
CA ASN A 306 -5.28 -20.00 -41.78
C ASN A 306 -5.00 -18.55 -42.20
N VAL A 307 -3.71 -18.20 -42.24
CA VAL A 307 -3.25 -16.92 -42.81
C VAL A 307 -2.90 -17.19 -44.26
N ASP A 308 -3.76 -16.73 -45.16
CA ASP A 308 -3.59 -16.88 -46.61
C ASP A 308 -2.92 -15.62 -47.22
N ASN A 309 -2.26 -15.77 -48.37
CA ASN A 309 -1.56 -14.68 -49.09
C ASN A 309 -0.52 -13.94 -48.22
N ALA A 310 0.16 -14.69 -47.36
CA ALA A 310 1.06 -14.12 -46.37
C ALA A 310 2.29 -13.51 -47.05
N LEU A 311 2.85 -14.17 -48.07
CA LEU A 311 4.01 -13.68 -48.82
C LEU A 311 3.69 -12.38 -49.57
N GLU A 312 2.57 -12.34 -50.29
CA GLU A 312 2.14 -11.12 -50.99
C GLU A 312 1.96 -9.95 -50.02
N SER A 313 1.33 -10.20 -48.87
CA SER A 313 1.11 -9.18 -47.85
C SER A 313 2.44 -8.64 -47.30
N ILE A 314 3.44 -9.50 -47.07
CA ILE A 314 4.77 -9.08 -46.61
C ILE A 314 5.53 -8.32 -47.70
N LEU A 315 5.43 -8.75 -48.97
CA LEU A 315 6.09 -8.07 -50.11
C LEU A 315 5.56 -6.66 -50.36
N ASN A 316 4.32 -6.39 -49.96
CA ASN A 316 3.71 -5.05 -50.05
C ASN A 316 4.10 -4.11 -48.88
N LEU A 317 4.81 -4.61 -47.86
CA LEU A 317 5.31 -3.81 -46.76
C LEU A 317 6.72 -3.28 -47.05
N ASN A 318 6.97 -2.01 -46.73
CA ASN A 318 8.26 -1.38 -46.91
C ASN A 318 8.93 -1.15 -45.55
N ALA A 319 10.02 -1.88 -45.29
CA ALA A 319 10.90 -1.55 -44.17
C ALA A 319 11.51 -0.16 -44.38
N LYS A 320 11.40 0.69 -43.36
CA LYS A 320 11.94 2.05 -43.36
C LYS A 320 13.00 2.18 -42.28
N LYS A 321 13.86 3.16 -42.53
CA LYS A 321 14.88 3.63 -41.63
C LYS A 321 14.61 5.11 -41.37
N TYR A 322 14.54 5.53 -40.11
CA TYR A 322 14.09 6.89 -39.77
C TYR A 322 14.69 7.39 -38.45
N PHE A 323 14.64 8.69 -38.25
CA PHE A 323 14.83 9.36 -36.97
C PHE A 323 13.48 9.91 -36.52
N TRP A 324 13.26 10.00 -35.20
CA TRP A 324 12.11 10.73 -34.69
C TRP A 324 12.25 12.22 -34.99
N ASN A 325 11.13 12.91 -35.19
CA ASN A 325 11.14 14.34 -35.46
C ASN A 325 11.43 15.13 -34.17
N ASP A 326 12.65 15.66 -34.06
CA ASP A 326 13.12 16.41 -32.89
C ASP A 326 12.22 17.59 -32.51
N ASP A 327 11.58 18.26 -33.48
CA ASP A 327 10.72 19.41 -33.22
C ASP A 327 9.44 19.02 -32.45
N LEU A 328 8.93 17.81 -32.70
CA LEU A 328 7.78 17.25 -31.98
C LEU A 328 8.20 16.63 -30.64
N VAL A 329 9.36 15.96 -30.62
CA VAL A 329 9.95 15.35 -29.41
C VAL A 329 10.11 16.39 -28.30
N ASN A 330 10.64 17.57 -28.64
CA ASN A 330 10.91 18.64 -27.66
C ASN A 330 9.64 19.39 -27.21
N LYS A 331 8.57 19.36 -28.00
CA LYS A 331 7.33 20.10 -27.72
C LYS A 331 6.37 19.32 -26.82
N GLU A 332 6.38 18.01 -26.91
CA GLU A 332 5.42 17.13 -26.21
C GLU A 332 6.05 16.35 -25.04
N ASP A 333 7.32 16.64 -24.70
CA ASP A 333 8.11 15.93 -23.68
C ASP A 333 8.07 14.40 -23.89
N ILE A 334 8.09 13.95 -25.15
CA ILE A 334 8.01 12.52 -25.48
C ILE A 334 9.42 11.90 -25.43
N GLY A 335 9.55 10.81 -24.69
CA GLY A 335 10.77 10.04 -24.46
C GLY A 335 11.21 9.19 -25.65
N PHE A 336 11.13 9.71 -26.88
CA PHE A 336 11.63 9.01 -28.06
C PHE A 336 13.16 8.95 -28.09
N SER A 337 13.70 7.88 -28.66
CA SER A 337 15.15 7.73 -28.83
C SER A 337 15.66 8.69 -29.89
N LYS A 338 16.81 9.32 -29.65
CA LYS A 338 17.50 10.14 -30.67
C LYS A 338 18.30 9.30 -31.67
N ASN A 339 18.39 8.00 -31.43
CA ASN A 339 19.12 7.10 -32.32
C ASN A 339 18.27 6.78 -33.55
N GLU A 340 18.97 6.40 -34.61
CA GLU A 340 18.37 5.88 -35.83
C GLU A 340 17.56 4.61 -35.57
N GLN A 341 16.35 4.54 -36.11
CA GLN A 341 15.41 3.43 -35.93
C GLN A 341 15.16 2.71 -37.24
N TYR A 342 14.81 1.43 -37.15
CA TYR A 342 14.29 0.62 -38.24
C TYR A 342 12.88 0.16 -37.89
N GLY A 343 11.97 0.20 -38.85
CA GLY A 343 10.59 -0.22 -38.60
C GLY A 343 9.69 -0.04 -39.82
N LEU A 344 8.41 0.11 -39.55
CA LEU A 344 7.36 0.30 -40.54
C LEU A 344 6.61 1.61 -40.26
N ILE A 345 6.01 2.18 -41.31
CA ILE A 345 5.10 3.32 -41.19
C ILE A 345 3.69 2.78 -40.99
N ALA A 346 3.05 3.13 -39.87
CA ALA A 346 1.77 2.55 -39.48
C ALA A 346 0.67 2.75 -40.53
N GLN A 347 0.64 3.90 -41.20
CA GLN A 347 -0.31 4.20 -42.26
C GLN A 347 -0.07 3.40 -43.55
N GLU A 348 1.15 2.94 -43.80
CA GLU A 348 1.43 1.99 -44.88
C GLU A 348 0.96 0.59 -44.48
N VAL A 349 1.19 0.18 -43.22
CA VAL A 349 0.72 -1.11 -42.70
C VAL A 349 -0.80 -1.18 -42.66
N GLU A 350 -1.50 -0.11 -42.29
CA GLU A 350 -2.97 -0.06 -42.21
C GLU A 350 -3.63 -0.44 -43.55
N LYS A 351 -3.02 -0.08 -44.68
CA LYS A 351 -3.53 -0.39 -46.02
C LYS A 351 -3.41 -1.86 -46.39
N VAL A 352 -2.44 -2.58 -45.82
CA VAL A 352 -2.12 -3.97 -46.16
C VAL A 352 -2.65 -4.93 -45.09
N MET A 353 -2.42 -4.62 -43.82
CA MET A 353 -2.78 -5.42 -42.64
C MET A 353 -3.39 -4.53 -41.53
N PRO A 354 -4.62 -4.01 -41.73
CA PRO A 354 -5.24 -3.07 -40.78
C PRO A 354 -5.39 -3.62 -39.36
N ALA A 355 -5.52 -4.95 -39.21
CA ALA A 355 -5.63 -5.61 -37.90
C ALA A 355 -4.37 -5.48 -37.02
N LEU A 356 -3.23 -5.07 -37.59
CA LEU A 356 -1.97 -4.88 -36.86
C LEU A 356 -1.71 -3.43 -36.47
N THR A 357 -2.61 -2.51 -36.82
CA THR A 357 -2.48 -1.09 -36.53
C THR A 357 -3.55 -0.64 -35.54
N TYR A 358 -3.17 0.24 -34.62
CA TYR A 358 -4.11 0.90 -33.72
C TYR A 358 -3.99 2.41 -33.89
N LYS A 359 -5.13 3.09 -33.77
CA LYS A 359 -5.22 4.54 -33.73
C LYS A 359 -5.87 4.94 -32.41
N ASP A 360 -5.23 5.80 -31.64
CA ASP A 360 -5.78 6.27 -30.37
C ASP A 360 -6.72 7.48 -30.53
N GLU A 361 -7.26 7.97 -29.42
CA GLU A 361 -8.20 9.09 -29.38
C GLU A 361 -7.58 10.42 -29.85
N ASN A 362 -6.25 10.55 -29.78
CA ASN A 362 -5.52 11.71 -30.30
C ASN A 362 -5.26 11.60 -31.80
N GLY A 363 -5.52 10.43 -32.39
CA GLY A 363 -5.28 10.15 -33.79
C GLY A 363 -3.87 9.63 -34.08
N ASP A 364 -3.09 9.31 -33.06
CA ASP A 364 -1.75 8.76 -33.21
C ASP A 364 -1.81 7.26 -33.53
N TYR A 365 -0.93 6.83 -34.43
CA TYR A 365 -0.89 5.46 -34.92
C TYR A 365 0.20 4.64 -34.23
N SER A 366 -0.10 3.38 -33.92
CA SER A 366 0.86 2.39 -33.40
C SER A 366 0.70 1.03 -34.10
N ILE A 367 1.74 0.18 -34.00
CA ILE A 367 1.83 -1.11 -34.70
C ILE A 367 2.05 -2.26 -33.72
N ASN A 368 1.31 -3.36 -33.90
CA ASN A 368 1.56 -4.64 -33.25
C ASN A 368 2.62 -5.46 -34.01
N TYR A 369 3.90 -5.19 -33.75
CA TYR A 369 5.00 -5.95 -34.37
C TYR A 369 4.96 -7.45 -34.04
N THR A 370 4.49 -7.85 -32.85
CA THR A 370 4.35 -9.27 -32.48
C THR A 370 3.34 -9.99 -33.38
N GLY A 371 2.29 -9.30 -33.82
CA GLY A 371 1.28 -9.84 -34.73
C GLY A 371 1.79 -10.05 -36.17
N LEU A 372 2.94 -9.48 -36.56
CA LEU A 372 3.57 -9.77 -37.85
C LEU A 372 4.21 -11.17 -37.90
N ILE A 373 4.60 -11.72 -36.74
CA ILE A 373 5.36 -12.98 -36.67
C ILE A 373 4.58 -14.15 -37.31
N PRO A 374 3.29 -14.40 -37.01
CA PRO A 374 2.52 -15.45 -37.68
C PRO A 374 2.44 -15.28 -39.20
N VAL A 375 2.32 -14.04 -39.69
CA VAL A 375 2.29 -13.75 -41.13
C VAL A 375 3.64 -14.06 -41.77
N LEU A 376 4.75 -13.66 -41.11
CA LEU A 376 6.11 -13.99 -41.57
C LEU A 376 6.34 -15.51 -41.63
N ILE A 377 5.81 -16.26 -40.67
CA ILE A 377 5.91 -17.73 -40.67
C ILE A 377 5.23 -18.34 -41.90
N GLU A 378 3.99 -17.93 -42.20
CA GLU A 378 3.29 -18.44 -43.38
C GLU A 378 3.91 -17.94 -44.69
N ALA A 379 4.40 -16.70 -44.75
CA ALA A 379 5.12 -16.17 -45.90
C ALA A 379 6.39 -17.00 -46.23
N LEU A 380 7.14 -17.41 -45.21
CA LEU A 380 8.31 -18.28 -45.38
C LEU A 380 7.92 -19.68 -45.87
N LYS A 381 6.79 -20.23 -45.41
CA LYS A 381 6.27 -21.51 -45.90
C LYS A 381 5.81 -21.42 -47.35
N GLU A 382 5.09 -20.35 -47.71
CA GLU A 382 4.68 -20.07 -49.09
C GLU A 382 5.90 -19.94 -50.01
N GLN A 383 6.93 -19.19 -49.58
CA GLN A 383 8.19 -19.08 -50.31
C GLN A 383 8.90 -20.44 -50.46
N GLN A 384 8.92 -21.26 -49.40
CA GLN A 384 9.51 -22.60 -49.45
C GLN A 384 8.77 -23.52 -50.43
N ASN A 385 7.45 -23.41 -50.52
CA ASN A 385 6.65 -24.15 -51.50
C ASN A 385 7.00 -23.74 -52.94
N GLN A 386 7.14 -22.44 -53.21
CA GLN A 386 7.57 -21.95 -54.53
C GLN A 386 8.97 -22.47 -54.90
N ILE A 387 9.90 -22.53 -53.94
CA ILE A 387 11.24 -23.10 -54.17
C ILE A 387 11.15 -24.59 -54.53
N VAL A 388 10.33 -25.37 -53.82
CA VAL A 388 10.14 -26.80 -54.11
C VAL A 388 9.52 -27.00 -55.50
N GLU A 389 8.53 -26.19 -55.84
CA GLU A 389 7.88 -26.26 -57.15
C GLU A 389 8.88 -25.95 -58.29
N LEU A 390 9.67 -24.89 -58.14
CA LEU A 390 10.73 -24.54 -59.09
C LEU A 390 11.79 -25.65 -59.21
N GLN A 391 12.19 -26.27 -58.10
CA GLN A 391 13.12 -27.41 -58.12
C GLN A 391 12.54 -28.62 -58.85
N ASN A 392 11.26 -28.92 -58.63
CA ASN A 392 10.59 -30.01 -59.34
C ASN A 392 10.50 -29.74 -60.84
N GLN A 393 10.14 -28.51 -61.24
CA GLN A 393 10.15 -28.11 -62.66
C GLN A 393 11.54 -28.25 -63.28
N LEU A 394 12.60 -27.87 -62.56
CA LEU A 394 13.98 -28.00 -63.03
C LEU A 394 14.39 -29.46 -63.18
N ASN A 395 14.06 -30.32 -62.21
CA ASN A 395 14.32 -31.75 -62.27
C ASN A 395 13.56 -32.43 -63.41
N GLU A 396 12.28 -32.11 -63.61
CA GLU A 396 11.50 -32.63 -64.73
C GLU A 396 12.08 -32.22 -66.08
N ASN A 397 12.50 -30.96 -66.22
CA ASN A 397 13.16 -30.48 -67.43
C ASN A 397 14.49 -31.19 -67.67
N PHE A 398 15.29 -31.39 -66.62
CA PHE A 398 16.55 -32.13 -66.71
C PHE A 398 16.35 -33.60 -67.10
N ILE A 399 15.32 -34.26 -66.55
CA ILE A 399 14.98 -35.65 -66.91
C ILE A 399 14.52 -35.72 -68.37
N LYS A 400 13.65 -34.79 -68.82
CA LYS A 400 13.19 -34.73 -70.23
C LYS A 400 14.36 -34.58 -71.19
N GLU A 401 15.26 -33.62 -70.95
CA GLU A 401 16.42 -33.40 -71.82
C GLU A 401 17.38 -34.59 -71.91
N ASN A 402 17.59 -35.31 -70.80
CA ASN A 402 18.46 -36.48 -70.80
C ASN A 402 17.79 -37.71 -71.42
N THR A 403 16.49 -37.88 -71.22
CA THR A 403 15.73 -38.98 -71.83
C THR A 403 15.71 -38.87 -73.36
N ASP A 404 15.61 -37.65 -73.89
CA ASP A 404 15.69 -37.38 -75.33
C ASP A 404 17.06 -37.78 -75.94
N LEU A 405 18.15 -37.66 -75.18
CA LEU A 405 19.48 -38.11 -75.61
C LEU A 405 19.65 -39.64 -75.47
N ILE A 406 19.15 -40.22 -74.37
CA ILE A 406 19.24 -41.67 -74.09
C ILE A 406 18.41 -42.48 -75.08
N ASN A 407 17.29 -41.95 -75.58
CA ASN A 407 16.45 -42.64 -76.55
C ASN A 407 17.07 -42.70 -77.96
N LEU A 408 18.11 -41.91 -78.26
CA LEU A 408 18.81 -41.89 -79.54
C LEU A 408 19.94 -42.93 -79.62
N ASN A 409 19.72 -44.15 -79.11
CA ASN A 409 20.74 -45.20 -79.01
C ASN A 409 21.37 -45.62 -80.35
N ASN A 410 20.63 -45.48 -81.46
CA ASN A 410 21.14 -45.83 -82.78
C ASN A 410 21.75 -44.63 -83.49
N THR A 411 21.56 -43.39 -83.01
CA THR A 411 22.19 -42.21 -83.60
C THR A 411 23.64 -42.11 -83.14
N LYS A 412 24.60 -42.52 -83.97
CA LYS A 412 26.03 -42.57 -83.60
C LYS A 412 26.92 -42.58 -84.84
N ILE A 413 28.22 -42.38 -84.62
CA ILE A 413 29.23 -42.62 -85.66
C ILE A 413 29.54 -44.12 -85.65
N ILE A 414 29.23 -44.80 -86.75
CA ILE A 414 29.40 -46.24 -86.91
C ILE A 414 30.88 -46.57 -87.12
N SER A 415 31.51 -45.88 -88.07
CA SER A 415 32.90 -46.14 -88.45
C SER A 415 33.56 -44.90 -89.03
N VAL A 416 34.89 -44.86 -88.91
CA VAL A 416 35.77 -43.89 -89.57
C VAL A 416 36.88 -44.67 -90.26
N SER A 417 36.85 -44.76 -91.59
CA SER A 417 37.74 -45.67 -92.34
C SER A 417 38.09 -45.15 -93.75
N PRO A 418 39.30 -45.39 -94.27
CA PRO A 418 40.48 -45.87 -93.54
C PRO A 418 40.96 -44.80 -92.55
N ASN A 419 41.41 -45.19 -91.38
CA ASN A 419 41.94 -44.26 -90.37
C ASN A 419 43.15 -44.90 -89.68
N PRO A 420 44.40 -44.49 -89.98
CA PRO A 420 44.77 -43.26 -90.71
C PRO A 420 44.61 -43.32 -92.25
N SER A 421 44.36 -42.18 -92.91
CA SER A 421 44.23 -42.07 -94.38
C SER A 421 45.22 -41.08 -95.01
N SER A 422 45.62 -41.32 -96.26
CA SER A 422 46.47 -40.41 -97.05
C SER A 422 45.68 -39.53 -98.02
N SER A 423 44.38 -39.77 -98.22
CA SER A 423 43.55 -39.03 -99.19
C SER A 423 42.20 -38.60 -98.61
N ALA A 424 41.33 -39.54 -98.23
CA ALA A 424 40.01 -39.26 -97.66
C ALA A 424 39.64 -40.26 -96.56
N ILE A 425 38.87 -39.81 -95.57
CA ILE A 425 38.28 -40.65 -94.53
C ILE A 425 36.78 -40.68 -94.74
N GLU A 426 36.23 -41.89 -94.84
CA GLU A 426 34.80 -42.12 -94.85
C GLU A 426 34.27 -42.17 -93.42
N ILE A 427 33.21 -41.42 -93.13
CA ILE A 427 32.48 -41.41 -91.87
C ILE A 427 31.09 -41.99 -92.16
N ALA A 428 30.86 -43.21 -91.68
CA ALA A 428 29.54 -43.82 -91.67
C ALA A 428 28.84 -43.49 -90.36
N LEU A 429 27.62 -42.99 -90.44
CA LEU A 429 26.83 -42.56 -89.29
C LEU A 429 25.36 -42.92 -89.44
N ASN A 430 24.70 -43.15 -88.31
CA ASN A 430 23.26 -43.40 -88.24
C ASN A 430 22.60 -42.16 -87.64
N ILE A 431 21.46 -41.75 -88.21
CA ILE A 431 20.63 -40.69 -87.62
C ILE A 431 19.17 -41.14 -87.63
N GLU A 432 18.57 -41.22 -86.45
CA GLU A 432 17.17 -41.60 -86.27
C GLU A 432 16.19 -40.54 -86.78
N LYS A 433 14.98 -40.97 -87.17
CA LYS A 433 13.91 -40.09 -87.70
C LYS A 433 13.43 -39.01 -86.73
N SER A 434 13.59 -39.22 -85.43
CA SER A 434 13.22 -38.30 -84.35
C SER A 434 14.15 -37.09 -84.23
N VAL A 435 15.34 -37.14 -84.84
CA VAL A 435 16.34 -36.06 -84.75
C VAL A 435 15.90 -34.84 -85.55
N LYS A 436 15.91 -33.65 -84.93
CA LYS A 436 15.55 -32.39 -85.61
C LYS A 436 16.75 -31.77 -86.31
N ASP A 437 17.85 -31.57 -85.59
CA ASP A 437 19.10 -31.01 -86.13
C ASP A 437 20.26 -31.98 -85.88
N ALA A 438 21.09 -32.20 -86.90
CA ALA A 438 22.26 -33.06 -86.83
C ALA A 438 23.41 -32.46 -87.63
N ARG A 439 24.58 -32.35 -86.99
CA ARG A 439 25.78 -31.78 -87.57
C ARG A 439 26.97 -32.66 -87.27
N LEU A 440 27.84 -32.82 -88.25
CA LEU A 440 29.14 -33.45 -88.10
C LEU A 440 30.19 -32.33 -88.02
N VAL A 441 30.79 -32.16 -86.85
CA VAL A 441 31.73 -31.07 -86.60
C VAL A 441 33.10 -31.66 -86.33
N THR A 442 34.12 -31.18 -87.05
CA THR A 442 35.51 -31.59 -86.87
C THR A 442 36.29 -30.52 -86.12
N TYR A 443 36.98 -30.93 -85.07
CA TYR A 443 37.84 -30.10 -84.24
C TYR A 443 39.30 -30.47 -84.43
N ASP A 444 40.19 -29.49 -84.36
CA ASP A 444 41.60 -29.77 -84.09
C ASP A 444 41.82 -30.17 -82.61
N LEU A 445 43.05 -30.57 -82.26
CA LEU A 445 43.38 -30.95 -80.88
C LEU A 445 43.29 -29.79 -79.88
N ASN A 446 43.23 -28.54 -80.34
CA ASN A 446 43.04 -27.36 -79.51
C ASN A 446 41.56 -26.96 -79.38
N GLY A 447 40.64 -27.72 -79.97
CA GLY A 447 39.20 -27.47 -79.91
C GLY A 447 38.68 -26.44 -80.91
N LYS A 448 39.49 -25.99 -81.87
CA LYS A 448 39.05 -25.08 -82.94
C LYS A 448 38.23 -25.87 -83.97
N ILE A 449 37.07 -25.33 -84.36
CA ILE A 449 36.24 -25.89 -85.43
C ILE A 449 36.95 -25.70 -86.77
N ILE A 450 37.26 -26.80 -87.44
CA ILE A 450 37.90 -26.80 -88.77
C ILE A 450 36.87 -26.99 -89.89
N SER A 451 35.82 -27.74 -89.63
CA SER A 451 34.71 -27.98 -90.55
C SER A 451 33.44 -28.32 -89.79
N SER A 452 32.30 -27.98 -90.38
CA SER A 452 30.97 -28.23 -89.84
C SER A 452 30.03 -28.56 -90.99
N LEU A 453 29.49 -29.78 -91.00
CA LEU A 453 28.61 -30.28 -92.04
C LEU A 453 27.23 -30.56 -91.46
N SER A 454 26.19 -29.96 -92.04
CA SER A 454 24.81 -30.28 -91.67
C SER A 454 24.37 -31.57 -92.36
N ILE A 455 23.76 -32.49 -91.61
CA ILE A 455 23.23 -33.75 -92.13
C ILE A 455 21.71 -33.65 -92.17
N ASN A 456 21.14 -33.67 -93.36
CA ASN A 456 19.68 -33.54 -93.56
C ASN A 456 18.99 -34.90 -93.65
N GLU A 457 19.70 -35.99 -93.97
CA GLU A 457 19.12 -37.32 -94.03
C GLU A 457 18.82 -37.87 -92.62
N ARG A 458 17.75 -38.68 -92.53
CA ARG A 458 17.30 -39.34 -91.31
C ARG A 458 17.13 -40.84 -91.57
N LYS A 459 18.26 -41.50 -91.79
CA LYS A 459 18.34 -42.92 -92.14
C LYS A 459 19.58 -43.57 -91.50
N LEU A 460 19.64 -44.89 -91.59
CA LEU A 460 20.81 -45.66 -91.25
C LEU A 460 21.83 -45.61 -92.41
N ASP A 461 23.11 -45.80 -92.09
CA ASP A 461 24.23 -45.88 -93.03
C ASP A 461 24.38 -44.64 -93.93
N ILE A 462 24.39 -43.46 -93.33
CA ILE A 462 24.73 -42.22 -94.01
C ILE A 462 26.25 -42.13 -94.11
N THR A 463 26.76 -41.99 -95.33
CA THR A 463 28.19 -41.81 -95.58
C THR A 463 28.53 -40.34 -95.83
N ARG A 464 29.62 -39.88 -95.23
CA ARG A 464 30.27 -38.59 -95.52
C ARG A 464 31.77 -38.74 -95.67
N TYR A 465 32.37 -37.96 -96.58
CA TYR A 465 33.81 -37.98 -96.82
C TYR A 465 34.46 -36.71 -96.33
N LEU A 466 35.56 -36.88 -95.60
CA LEU A 466 36.48 -35.79 -95.27
C LEU A 466 37.74 -35.97 -96.13
N HIS A 467 38.06 -34.98 -96.96
CA HIS A 467 39.21 -35.02 -97.85
C HIS A 467 40.41 -34.28 -97.22
N LYS A 468 41.59 -34.91 -97.27
CA LYS A 468 42.84 -34.39 -96.70
C LYS A 468 43.13 -32.95 -97.13
N ASP A 469 42.83 -32.59 -98.38
CA ASP A 469 43.10 -31.25 -98.92
C ASP A 469 42.43 -30.12 -98.12
N ASN A 470 41.31 -30.41 -97.46
CA ASN A 470 40.58 -29.43 -96.65
C ASN A 470 41.09 -29.33 -95.19
N PHE A 471 41.92 -30.27 -94.74
CA PHE A 471 42.33 -30.41 -93.33
C PHE A 471 43.85 -30.37 -93.14
N GLY A 472 44.64 -30.91 -94.07
CA GLY A 472 46.08 -31.13 -93.95
C GLY A 472 46.46 -32.46 -93.28
N THR A 473 47.77 -32.72 -93.12
CA THR A 473 48.28 -33.85 -92.31
C THR A 473 48.15 -33.51 -90.83
N GLY A 474 47.52 -34.39 -90.04
CA GLY A 474 47.25 -34.11 -88.62
C GLY A 474 46.24 -35.06 -87.97
N THR A 475 46.02 -34.85 -86.67
CA THR A 475 45.00 -35.54 -85.87
C THR A 475 43.84 -34.61 -85.58
N TYR A 476 42.61 -35.08 -85.79
CA TYR A 476 41.38 -34.33 -85.55
C TYR A 476 40.38 -35.17 -84.76
N ILE A 477 39.40 -34.52 -84.14
CA ILE A 477 38.26 -35.17 -83.49
C ILE A 477 37.03 -34.82 -84.31
N VAL A 478 36.28 -35.82 -84.78
CA VAL A 478 34.99 -35.60 -85.40
C VAL A 478 33.89 -35.96 -84.43
N SER A 479 32.97 -35.03 -84.19
CA SER A 479 31.86 -35.18 -83.26
C SER A 479 30.54 -35.07 -83.99
N LEU A 480 29.62 -35.98 -83.69
CA LEU A 480 28.24 -35.91 -84.13
C LEU A 480 27.48 -35.09 -83.09
N ILE A 481 27.09 -33.88 -83.47
CA ILE A 481 26.29 -32.97 -82.65
C ILE A 481 24.83 -33.09 -83.08
N VAL A 482 23.97 -33.42 -82.13
CA VAL A 482 22.53 -33.57 -82.34
C VAL A 482 21.80 -32.58 -81.44
N ASN A 483 20.91 -31.79 -82.04
CA ASN A 483 20.15 -30.73 -81.34
C ASN A 483 21.04 -29.82 -80.46
N GLY A 484 22.25 -29.51 -80.92
CA GLY A 484 23.21 -28.65 -80.22
C GLY A 484 24.07 -29.34 -79.14
N LYS A 485 23.88 -30.63 -78.84
CA LYS A 485 24.71 -31.40 -77.89
C LYS A 485 25.54 -32.46 -78.61
N SER A 486 26.80 -32.66 -78.20
CA SER A 486 27.66 -33.72 -78.77
C SER A 486 27.21 -35.10 -78.29
N LEU A 487 26.82 -35.97 -79.21
CA LEU A 487 26.27 -37.30 -78.91
C LEU A 487 27.33 -38.41 -79.01
N ASP A 488 28.21 -38.35 -80.01
CA ASP A 488 29.32 -39.31 -80.20
C ASP A 488 30.53 -38.56 -80.79
N SER A 489 31.74 -39.08 -80.58
CA SER A 489 32.97 -38.48 -81.09
C SER A 489 34.02 -39.54 -81.40
N LYS A 490 34.70 -39.41 -82.55
CA LYS A 490 35.76 -40.31 -83.00
C LYS A 490 37.02 -39.52 -83.38
N LYS A 491 38.18 -40.08 -83.04
CA LYS A 491 39.49 -39.56 -83.46
C LYS A 491 39.78 -39.97 -84.89
N ILE A 492 40.22 -39.04 -85.74
CA ILE A 492 40.63 -39.29 -87.12
C ILE A 492 42.05 -38.75 -87.38
N VAL A 493 42.80 -39.39 -88.29
CA VAL A 493 44.19 -39.06 -88.59
C VAL A 493 44.43 -39.06 -90.10
N PHE A 494 44.91 -37.93 -90.64
CA PHE A 494 45.45 -37.84 -92.00
C PHE A 494 46.97 -37.92 -91.96
N LYS A 495 47.56 -38.87 -92.68
CA LYS A 495 49.01 -39.04 -92.84
C LYS A 495 49.49 -38.29 -94.07
#